data_AF-A0A8H6XH89-F1
#
_entry.id   AF-A0A8H6XH89-F1
#
_cell.length_a   1.000
_cell.length_b   1.000
_cell.length_c   1.000
_cell.angle_alpha   90.00
_cell.angle_beta   90.00
_cell.angle_gamma   90.00
#
_symmetry.space_group_name_H-M   'P 1'
#
loop_
_entity.id
_entity.type
_entity.pdbx_description
1 polymer ?
#
loop_
_entity_poly.entity_id
_entity_poly.type
_entity_poly.pdbx_seq_one_letter_code
_entity_poly.pdbx_strand_id
1 'polypeptide(L)'
;MSSDSERYVLHRLNNNNYAEWALRMEAVLIKKGLWDNVVEILVSDTLPDGNPKPPADVITEFNSKLGSRDTSKMAEARAELILRVEAGQLAHMTSRDPRVIWESLERMHRAAGFATSLALRRQFLTSKKAEHETMEAWIGRIQGMVLRMEYAGIDVTAQDKILAFTMGLPAAYEAVIVNFDATPPSQLTVEHVISRLLNEETRQQSLVEPASADANPNNVAYAAATRRRTGQVTAAPDTTCFFCDKKGHFKSDCPERRRWEAAKDAMSETTNAILAVDSDEDYEGVW
;
A
#
# COMPACT_ATOMS: atom_id res chain seq x y z
N MET A 1 30.09 17.08 -22.20
CA MET A 1 29.41 15.83 -21.78
C MET A 1 29.16 15.97 -20.29
N SER A 2 28.01 16.53 -19.94
CA SER A 2 27.67 16.90 -18.56
C SER A 2 27.40 15.62 -17.78
N SER A 3 28.16 15.41 -16.71
CA SER A 3 28.12 14.22 -15.87
C SER A 3 26.73 14.09 -15.23
N ASP A 4 25.99 13.08 -15.66
CA ASP A 4 24.72 12.63 -15.08
C ASP A 4 24.88 12.01 -13.67
N SER A 5 26.06 12.17 -13.05
CA SER A 5 26.42 11.57 -11.76
C SER A 5 26.02 12.39 -10.53
N GLU A 6 25.36 13.54 -10.71
CA GLU A 6 25.17 14.53 -9.63
C GLU A 6 23.75 14.65 -9.04
N ARG A 7 22.84 13.69 -9.25
CA ARG A 7 21.46 13.80 -8.69
C ARG A 7 21.00 12.73 -7.72
N TYR A 8 21.84 11.75 -7.39
CA TYR A 8 21.49 10.73 -6.40
C TYR A 8 22.45 10.80 -5.22
N VAL A 9 22.13 11.63 -4.22
CA VAL A 9 22.85 11.58 -2.94
C VAL A 9 22.45 10.30 -2.24
N LEU A 10 23.25 9.26 -2.45
CA LEU A 10 23.14 8.04 -1.67
C LEU A 10 23.73 8.30 -0.30
N HIS A 11 22.88 8.32 0.71
CA HIS A 11 23.34 8.29 2.09
C HIS A 11 24.19 7.04 2.30
N ARG A 12 25.35 7.20 2.90
CA ARG A 12 26.22 6.07 3.24
C ARG A 12 25.51 5.16 4.24
N LEU A 13 25.79 3.87 4.17
CA LEU A 13 25.25 2.89 5.11
C LEU A 13 25.70 3.21 6.53
N ASN A 14 24.72 3.28 7.43
CA ASN A 14 24.90 3.33 8.88
C ASN A 14 23.97 2.32 9.56
N ASN A 15 23.89 2.37 10.88
CA ASN A 15 23.11 1.41 11.68
C ASN A 15 21.59 1.55 11.54
N ASN A 16 21.09 2.64 10.92
CA ASN A 16 19.67 3.01 10.96
C ASN A 16 19.00 3.09 9.58
N ASN A 17 19.76 2.92 8.49
CA ASN A 17 19.26 3.14 7.12
C ASN A 17 19.51 1.95 6.18
N TYR A 18 19.74 0.75 6.72
CA TYR A 18 20.07 -0.42 5.91
C TYR A 18 19.01 -0.73 4.85
N ALA A 19 17.72 -0.66 5.18
CA ALA A 19 16.64 -0.97 4.25
C ALA A 19 16.66 -0.04 3.02
N GLU A 20 16.69 1.26 3.24
CA GLU A 20 16.75 2.26 2.16
C GLU A 20 18.09 2.23 1.41
N TRP A 21 19.19 1.97 2.14
CA TRP A 21 20.51 1.85 1.53
C TRP A 21 20.59 0.63 0.62
N ALA A 22 20.14 -0.54 1.08
CA ALA A 22 20.19 -1.80 0.33
C ALA A 22 19.41 -1.68 -0.98
N LEU A 23 18.16 -1.20 -0.91
CA LEU A 23 17.32 -0.97 -2.09
C LEU A 23 18.02 -0.08 -3.12
N ARG A 24 18.62 1.04 -2.68
CA ARG A 24 19.30 1.98 -3.58
C ARG A 24 20.63 1.44 -4.09
N MET A 25 21.38 0.73 -3.25
CA MET A 25 22.68 0.16 -3.60
C MET A 25 22.53 -0.96 -4.63
N GLU A 26 21.51 -1.81 -4.48
CA GLU A 26 21.14 -2.81 -5.47
C GLU A 26 20.84 -2.15 -6.82
N ALA A 27 19.99 -1.11 -6.85
CA ALA A 27 19.70 -0.36 -8.08
C ALA A 27 20.96 0.22 -8.75
N VAL A 28 21.94 0.69 -7.96
CA VAL A 28 23.22 1.18 -8.48
C VAL A 28 24.03 0.06 -9.11
N LEU A 29 24.11 -1.11 -8.47
CA LEU A 29 24.83 -2.26 -8.99
C LEU A 29 24.18 -2.80 -10.26
N ILE A 30 22.83 -2.86 -10.31
CA ILE A 30 22.07 -3.24 -11.50
C ILE A 30 22.40 -2.28 -12.66
N LYS A 31 22.32 -0.96 -12.42
CA LYS A 31 22.62 0.05 -13.45
C LYS A 31 24.05 -0.10 -14.00
N LYS A 32 24.99 -0.57 -13.19
CA LYS A 32 26.38 -0.81 -13.59
C LYS A 32 26.63 -2.22 -14.16
N GLY A 33 25.62 -3.10 -14.21
CA GLY A 33 25.80 -4.49 -14.64
C GLY A 33 26.68 -5.30 -13.68
N LEU A 34 26.65 -4.95 -12.39
CA LEU A 34 27.43 -5.52 -11.29
C LEU A 34 26.56 -6.31 -10.29
N TRP A 35 25.26 -6.45 -10.55
CA TRP A 35 24.34 -7.21 -9.69
C TRP A 35 24.23 -8.66 -10.18
N ASP A 36 23.59 -8.84 -11.35
CA ASP A 36 23.33 -10.15 -11.94
C ASP A 36 24.62 -10.91 -12.24
N ASN A 37 24.69 -12.16 -11.79
CA ASN A 37 25.85 -13.05 -11.94
C ASN A 37 27.15 -12.49 -11.31
N VAL A 38 27.05 -11.54 -10.37
CA VAL A 38 28.21 -10.98 -9.65
C VAL A 38 27.95 -11.01 -8.15
N VAL A 39 26.95 -10.25 -7.70
CA VAL A 39 26.49 -10.20 -6.30
C VAL A 39 25.34 -11.17 -6.08
N GLU A 40 24.37 -11.16 -6.99
CA GLU A 40 23.27 -12.11 -7.00
C GLU A 40 23.55 -13.25 -8.00
N ILE A 41 23.33 -14.48 -7.54
CA ILE A 41 23.47 -15.68 -8.36
C ILE A 41 22.13 -16.40 -8.35
N LEU A 42 21.40 -16.27 -9.46
CA LEU A 42 20.12 -16.93 -9.67
C LEU A 42 20.31 -18.19 -10.52
N VAL A 43 19.66 -19.27 -10.07
CA VAL A 43 19.59 -20.55 -10.76
C VAL A 43 18.13 -20.96 -10.80
N SER A 44 17.68 -21.42 -11.97
CA SER A 44 16.31 -21.93 -12.12
C SER A 44 16.15 -23.21 -11.29
N ASP A 45 15.09 -23.26 -10.50
CA ASP A 45 14.64 -24.46 -9.79
C ASP A 45 13.75 -25.35 -10.65
N THR A 46 13.43 -24.92 -11.88
CA THR A 46 12.59 -25.64 -12.84
C THR A 46 13.32 -25.90 -14.15
N LEU A 47 13.01 -27.04 -14.75
CA LEU A 47 13.44 -27.46 -16.08
C LEU A 47 12.57 -26.79 -17.17
N PRO A 48 12.99 -26.78 -18.45
CA PRO A 48 12.22 -26.17 -19.54
C PRO A 48 10.83 -26.77 -19.76
N ASP A 49 10.59 -27.98 -19.25
CA ASP A 49 9.30 -28.68 -19.29
C ASP A 49 8.39 -28.35 -18.09
N GLY A 50 8.84 -27.47 -17.17
CA GLY A 50 8.11 -27.05 -15.98
C GLY A 50 8.28 -27.97 -14.76
N ASN A 51 9.03 -29.07 -14.88
CA ASN A 51 9.29 -29.96 -13.76
C ASN A 51 10.38 -29.39 -12.82
N PRO A 52 10.33 -29.67 -11.51
CA PRO A 52 11.37 -29.25 -10.58
C PRO A 52 12.71 -29.91 -10.93
N LYS A 53 13.75 -29.10 -11.02
CA LYS A 53 15.12 -29.54 -11.28
C LYS A 53 15.66 -30.29 -10.05
N PRO A 54 16.38 -31.40 -10.22
CA PRO A 54 16.99 -32.10 -9.09
C PRO A 54 17.87 -31.16 -8.26
N PRO A 55 17.81 -31.19 -6.91
CA PRO A 55 18.60 -30.28 -6.07
C PRO A 55 20.11 -30.32 -6.34
N ALA A 56 20.64 -31.49 -6.68
CA ALA A 56 22.04 -31.67 -7.05
C ALA A 56 22.43 -30.87 -8.30
N ASP A 57 21.53 -30.80 -9.30
CA ASP A 57 21.79 -30.07 -10.54
C ASP A 57 21.69 -28.56 -10.34
N VAL A 58 20.77 -28.11 -9.47
CA VAL A 58 20.68 -26.70 -9.05
C VAL A 58 21.96 -26.27 -8.34
N ILE A 59 22.45 -27.06 -7.39
CA ILE A 59 23.72 -26.80 -6.67
C ILE A 59 24.91 -26.78 -7.64
N THR A 60 24.95 -27.71 -8.59
CA THR A 60 26.03 -27.79 -9.57
C THR A 60 26.05 -26.57 -10.49
N GLU A 61 24.89 -26.15 -11.00
CA GLU A 61 24.78 -24.92 -11.80
C GLU A 61 25.14 -23.69 -10.96
N PHE A 62 24.69 -23.62 -9.72
CA PHE A 62 25.01 -22.52 -8.80
C PHE A 62 26.52 -22.39 -8.59
N ASN A 63 27.20 -23.49 -8.26
CA ASN A 63 28.65 -23.50 -8.07
C ASN A 63 29.42 -23.16 -9.36
N SER A 64 28.92 -23.62 -10.51
CA SER A 64 29.47 -23.28 -11.82
C SER A 64 29.37 -21.77 -12.09
N LYS A 65 28.19 -21.16 -11.89
CA LYS A 65 28.00 -19.71 -12.02
C LYS A 65 28.83 -18.94 -11.00
N LEU A 66 28.93 -19.43 -9.76
CA LEU A 66 29.73 -18.82 -8.71
C LEU A 66 31.22 -18.79 -9.07
N GLY A 67 31.72 -19.83 -9.73
CA GLY A 67 33.11 -19.94 -10.18
C GLY A 67 33.42 -19.20 -11.49
N SER A 68 32.43 -18.99 -12.35
CA SER A 68 32.60 -18.33 -13.66
C SER A 68 32.45 -16.81 -13.64
N ARG A 69 32.26 -16.21 -12.46
CA ARG A 69 32.11 -14.76 -12.29
C ARG A 69 33.34 -14.00 -12.75
N ASP A 70 33.10 -12.88 -13.42
CA ASP A 70 34.16 -11.98 -13.85
C ASP A 70 34.85 -11.32 -12.65
N THR A 71 36.15 -11.56 -12.52
CA THR A 71 36.94 -11.06 -11.38
C THR A 71 37.06 -9.54 -11.36
N SER A 72 37.10 -8.89 -12.54
CA SER A 72 37.14 -7.43 -12.64
C SER A 72 35.82 -6.82 -12.16
N LYS A 73 34.69 -7.38 -12.60
CA LYS A 73 33.36 -6.96 -12.13
C LYS A 73 33.18 -7.20 -10.63
N MET A 74 33.68 -8.31 -10.10
CA MET A 74 33.66 -8.56 -8.66
C MET A 74 34.44 -7.50 -7.88
N ALA A 75 35.64 -7.13 -8.36
CA ALA A 75 36.45 -6.10 -7.74
C ALA A 75 35.78 -4.72 -7.80
N GLU A 76 35.14 -4.40 -8.93
CA GLU A 76 34.37 -3.15 -9.11
C GLU A 76 33.16 -3.11 -8.16
N ALA A 77 32.34 -4.17 -8.13
CA ALA A 77 31.20 -4.27 -7.22
C ALA A 77 31.62 -4.10 -5.76
N ARG A 78 32.72 -4.75 -5.36
CA ARG A 78 33.30 -4.60 -4.03
C ARG A 78 33.71 -3.16 -3.73
N ALA A 79 34.37 -2.47 -4.66
CA ALA A 79 34.75 -1.08 -4.49
C ALA A 79 33.53 -0.17 -4.34
N GLU A 80 32.50 -0.38 -5.17
CA GLU A 80 31.25 0.39 -5.12
C GLU A 80 30.52 0.23 -3.78
N LEU A 81 30.50 -0.99 -3.22
CA LEU A 81 29.98 -1.26 -1.89
C LEU A 81 30.77 -0.51 -0.82
N ILE A 82 32.10 -0.65 -0.80
CA ILE A 82 32.97 -0.05 0.24
C ILE A 82 32.88 1.48 0.26
N LEU A 83 32.81 2.11 -0.91
CA LEU A 83 32.73 3.57 -1.02
C LEU A 83 31.39 4.15 -0.54
N ARG A 84 30.37 3.31 -0.35
CA ARG A 84 29.01 3.70 0.03
C ARG A 84 28.63 3.33 1.46
N VAL A 85 29.60 3.00 2.31
CA VAL A 85 29.36 2.78 3.74
C VAL A 85 30.10 3.80 4.60
N GLU A 86 29.65 3.97 5.84
CA GLU A 86 30.41 4.68 6.86
C GLU A 86 31.51 3.80 7.46
N ALA A 87 32.51 4.43 8.11
CA ALA A 87 33.67 3.72 8.66
C ALA A 87 33.29 2.59 9.64
N GLY A 88 32.20 2.76 10.40
CA GLY A 88 31.70 1.74 11.33
C GLY A 88 31.25 0.44 10.68
N GLN A 89 30.95 0.44 9.38
CA GLN A 89 30.51 -0.75 8.63
C GLN A 89 31.68 -1.49 7.96
N LEU A 90 32.86 -0.87 7.84
CA LEU A 90 34.00 -1.43 7.09
C LEU A 90 34.50 -2.75 7.65
N ALA A 91 34.29 -3.01 8.95
CA ALA A 91 34.61 -4.29 9.59
C ALA A 91 33.89 -5.47 8.93
N HIS A 92 32.74 -5.24 8.28
CA HIS A 92 31.95 -6.25 7.59
C HIS A 92 32.31 -6.40 6.10
N MET A 93 33.32 -5.69 5.60
CA MET A 93 33.67 -5.62 4.16
C MET A 93 35.06 -6.19 3.83
N THR A 94 35.56 -7.08 4.71
CA THR A 94 36.90 -7.66 4.62
C THR A 94 37.03 -8.72 3.52
N SER A 95 35.93 -9.38 3.15
CA SER A 95 35.92 -10.35 2.06
C SER A 95 36.30 -9.72 0.73
N ARG A 96 36.88 -10.52 -0.17
CA ARG A 96 37.12 -10.12 -1.58
C ARG A 96 35.89 -10.36 -2.46
N ASP A 97 34.99 -11.23 -2.03
CA ASP A 97 33.78 -11.57 -2.75
C ASP A 97 32.66 -10.58 -2.38
N PRO A 98 32.16 -9.76 -3.33
CA PRO A 98 31.11 -8.78 -3.05
C PRO A 98 29.79 -9.44 -2.62
N ARG A 99 29.52 -10.69 -3.04
CA ARG A 99 28.36 -11.46 -2.57
C ARG A 99 28.45 -11.72 -1.06
N VAL A 100 29.61 -12.16 -0.59
CA VAL A 100 29.85 -12.43 0.83
C VAL A 100 29.74 -11.14 1.66
N ILE A 101 30.22 -10.01 1.11
CA ILE A 101 30.05 -8.70 1.76
C ILE A 101 28.56 -8.37 1.89
N TRP A 102 27.79 -8.50 0.80
CA TRP A 102 26.35 -8.22 0.80
C TRP A 102 25.60 -9.06 1.83
N GLU A 103 25.80 -10.38 1.82
CA GLU A 103 25.21 -11.30 2.80
C GLU A 103 25.64 -10.99 4.23
N SER A 104 26.87 -10.52 4.43
CA SER A 104 27.34 -10.13 5.76
C SER A 104 26.64 -8.89 6.28
N LEU A 105 26.44 -7.89 5.42
CA LEU A 105 25.66 -6.70 5.78
C LEU A 105 24.21 -7.08 6.04
N GLU A 106 23.60 -7.88 5.17
CA GLU A 106 22.24 -8.36 5.35
C GLU A 106 22.07 -9.07 6.69
N ARG A 107 22.95 -10.01 7.02
CA ARG A 107 22.87 -10.74 8.29
C ARG A 107 23.01 -9.82 9.50
N MET A 108 23.92 -8.86 9.47
CA MET A 108 24.13 -7.93 10.59
C MET A 108 22.92 -7.02 10.83
N HIS A 109 22.36 -6.47 9.76
CA HIS A 109 21.24 -5.53 9.85
C HIS A 109 19.88 -6.24 9.99
N ARG A 110 19.77 -7.49 9.53
CA ARG A 110 18.63 -8.38 9.76
C ARG A 110 18.66 -9.06 11.12
N ALA A 111 19.82 -9.11 11.80
CA ALA A 111 19.93 -9.59 13.18
C ALA A 111 19.29 -8.60 14.17
N ALA A 112 18.01 -8.27 13.96
CA ALA A 112 17.19 -7.57 14.92
C ALA A 112 16.82 -8.57 16.02
N GLY A 113 17.56 -8.54 17.14
CA GLY A 113 17.17 -9.26 18.34
C GLY A 113 15.79 -8.82 18.85
N PHE A 114 15.24 -9.57 19.81
CA PHE A 114 13.91 -9.30 20.38
C PHE A 114 13.70 -7.82 20.79
N ALA A 115 14.72 -7.19 21.39
CA ALA A 115 14.65 -5.79 21.80
C ALA A 115 14.49 -4.82 20.61
N THR A 116 15.23 -5.03 19.52
CA THR A 116 15.13 -4.23 18.29
C THR A 116 13.78 -4.42 17.63
N SER A 117 13.32 -5.67 17.52
CA SER A 117 11.99 -5.99 16.99
C SER A 117 10.87 -5.31 17.79
N LEU A 118 10.95 -5.38 19.11
CA LEU A 118 10.00 -4.73 20.00
C LEU A 118 10.05 -3.19 19.89
N ALA A 119 11.23 -2.60 19.76
CA ALA A 119 11.39 -1.16 19.56
C ALA A 119 10.76 -0.69 18.24
N LEU A 120 11.00 -1.41 17.14
CA LEU A 120 10.41 -1.12 15.83
C LEU A 120 8.88 -1.25 15.86
N ARG A 121 8.35 -2.34 16.45
CA ARG A 121 6.90 -2.54 16.62
C ARG A 121 6.25 -1.43 17.46
N ARG A 122 6.89 -1.02 18.56
CA ARG A 122 6.40 0.10 19.39
C ARG A 122 6.35 1.38 18.57
N GLN A 123 7.44 1.74 17.89
CA GLN A 123 7.48 2.94 17.06
C GLN A 123 6.38 2.92 16.00
N PHE A 124 6.20 1.77 15.32
CA PHE A 124 5.19 1.55 14.29
C PHE A 124 3.77 1.78 14.81
N LEU A 125 3.41 1.17 15.94
CA LEU A 125 2.07 1.28 16.51
C LEU A 125 1.82 2.60 17.24
N THR A 126 2.84 3.28 17.77
CA THR A 126 2.64 4.56 18.48
C THR A 126 2.83 5.78 17.59
N SER A 127 3.07 5.59 16.30
CA SER A 127 3.23 6.69 15.35
C SER A 127 1.92 7.47 15.22
N LYS A 128 2.04 8.80 15.12
CA LYS A 128 0.90 9.70 14.90
C LYS A 128 1.17 10.59 13.70
N LYS A 129 0.12 10.91 12.94
CA LYS A 129 0.16 11.90 11.87
C LYS A 129 0.35 13.28 12.49
N ALA A 130 1.33 14.03 12.00
CA ALA A 130 1.53 15.40 12.47
C ALA A 130 0.48 16.36 11.88
N GLU A 131 0.22 17.48 12.56
CA GLU A 131 -0.83 18.44 12.18
C GLU A 131 -0.62 19.01 10.77
N HIS A 132 0.64 19.30 10.40
CA HIS A 132 1.00 19.86 9.09
C HIS A 132 1.53 18.82 8.09
N GLU A 133 1.50 17.54 8.44
CA GLU A 133 1.91 16.47 7.54
C GLU A 133 0.76 16.16 6.58
N THR A 134 1.02 16.03 5.29
CA THR A 134 -0.01 15.59 4.33
C THR A 134 -0.34 14.12 4.56
N MET A 135 -1.52 13.68 4.13
CA MET A 135 -1.90 12.27 4.23
C MET A 135 -0.95 11.38 3.41
N GLU A 136 -0.49 11.86 2.25
CA GLU A 136 0.51 11.16 1.44
C GLU A 136 1.84 10.97 2.19
N ALA A 137 2.33 12.02 2.86
CA ALA A 137 3.56 11.94 3.65
C ALA A 137 3.41 10.99 4.85
N TRP A 138 2.26 11.02 5.54
CA TRP A 138 1.93 10.08 6.62
C TRP A 138 1.96 8.62 6.13
N ILE A 139 1.28 8.34 5.02
CA ILE A 139 1.23 7.00 4.42
C ILE A 139 2.63 6.54 4.02
N GLY A 140 3.40 7.40 3.34
CA GLY A 140 4.77 7.11 2.93
C GLY A 140 5.69 6.83 4.13
N ARG A 141 5.51 7.54 5.25
CA ARG A 141 6.27 7.31 6.47
C ARG A 141 5.94 5.96 7.11
N ILE A 142 4.67 5.60 7.22
CA ILE A 142 4.26 4.28 7.72
C ILE A 142 4.79 3.17 6.80
N GLN A 143 4.69 3.31 5.48
CA GLN A 143 5.26 2.36 4.53
C GLN A 143 6.78 2.24 4.64
N GLY A 144 7.50 3.35 4.88
CA GLY A 144 8.93 3.31 5.16
C GLY A 144 9.27 2.54 6.43
N MET A 145 8.43 2.61 7.46
CA MET A 145 8.59 1.80 8.67
C MET A 145 8.34 0.32 8.42
N VAL A 146 7.31 -0.01 7.64
CA VAL A 146 7.04 -1.39 7.19
C VAL A 146 8.26 -1.96 6.46
N LEU A 147 8.82 -1.21 5.50
CA LEU A 147 10.01 -1.62 4.75
C LEU A 147 11.18 -1.95 5.70
N ARG A 148 11.45 -1.08 6.69
CA ARG A 148 12.51 -1.32 7.67
C ARG A 148 12.26 -2.58 8.51
N MET A 149 11.01 -2.82 8.90
CA MET A 149 10.61 -4.00 9.65
C MET A 149 10.80 -5.27 8.82
N GLU A 150 10.38 -5.28 7.56
CA GLU A 150 10.53 -6.42 6.65
C GLU A 150 12.03 -6.74 6.39
N TYR A 151 12.87 -5.72 6.20
CA TYR A 151 14.33 -5.87 6.10
C TYR A 151 14.98 -6.38 7.39
N ALA A 152 14.41 -6.03 8.55
CA ALA A 152 14.82 -6.58 9.85
C ALA A 152 14.30 -8.01 10.09
N GLY A 153 13.59 -8.63 9.14
CA GLY A 153 13.01 -9.97 9.26
C GLY A 153 11.75 -10.01 10.13
N ILE A 154 11.05 -8.89 10.26
CA ILE A 154 9.81 -8.79 11.02
C ILE A 154 8.64 -8.82 10.04
N ASP A 155 7.79 -9.83 10.17
CA ASP A 155 6.58 -9.92 9.37
C ASP A 155 5.56 -8.88 9.81
N VAL A 156 5.03 -8.16 8.80
CA VAL A 156 3.98 -7.14 8.96
C VAL A 156 2.80 -7.50 8.07
N THR A 157 1.68 -7.86 8.69
CA THR A 157 0.48 -8.28 7.96
C THR A 157 -0.25 -7.08 7.35
N ALA A 158 -1.16 -7.34 6.40
CA ALA A 158 -2.04 -6.29 5.87
C ALA A 158 -2.87 -5.62 6.98
N GLN A 159 -3.32 -6.41 7.97
CA GLN A 159 -4.04 -5.91 9.13
C GLN A 159 -3.18 -4.97 9.98
N ASP A 160 -1.90 -5.31 10.21
CA ASP A 160 -0.96 -4.43 10.93
C ASP A 160 -0.76 -3.09 10.20
N LYS A 161 -0.68 -3.13 8.86
CA LYS A 161 -0.56 -1.92 8.03
C LYS A 161 -1.80 -1.04 8.16
N ILE A 162 -2.99 -1.62 8.03
CA ILE A 162 -4.28 -0.91 8.17
C ILE A 162 -4.39 -0.28 9.57
N LEU A 163 -4.09 -1.06 10.62
CA LEU A 163 -4.11 -0.58 12.01
C LEU A 163 -3.17 0.62 12.21
N ALA A 164 -1.95 0.56 11.66
CA ALA A 164 -0.99 1.65 11.78
C ALA A 164 -1.45 2.91 11.01
N PHE A 165 -2.08 2.75 9.85
CA PHE A 165 -2.63 3.90 9.11
C PHE A 165 -3.74 4.62 9.85
N THR A 166 -4.59 3.91 10.60
CA THR A 166 -5.80 4.46 11.22
C THR A 166 -5.58 4.91 12.67
N MET A 167 -4.85 4.16 13.49
CA MET A 167 -4.68 4.44 14.92
C MET A 167 -3.92 5.75 15.20
N GLY A 168 -3.04 6.16 14.27
CA GLY A 168 -2.25 7.39 14.39
C GLY A 168 -2.94 8.67 13.92
N LEU A 169 -4.18 8.60 13.45
CA LEU A 169 -4.86 9.75 12.82
C LEU A 169 -5.50 10.68 13.86
N PRO A 170 -5.61 11.99 13.55
CA PRO A 170 -6.34 12.93 14.39
C PRO A 170 -7.85 12.72 14.29
N ALA A 171 -8.59 13.23 15.28
CA ALA A 171 -10.05 13.08 15.40
C ALA A 171 -10.86 13.57 14.17
N ALA A 172 -10.27 14.42 13.32
CA ALA A 172 -10.87 14.83 12.06
C ALA A 172 -11.17 13.65 11.11
N TYR A 173 -10.45 12.53 11.23
CA TYR A 173 -10.64 11.33 10.41
C TYR A 173 -11.56 10.28 11.04
N GLU A 174 -12.13 10.53 12.22
CA GLU A 174 -12.95 9.56 12.96
C GLU A 174 -14.09 8.98 12.13
N ALA A 175 -14.78 9.83 11.36
CA ALA A 175 -15.88 9.41 10.49
C ALA A 175 -15.45 8.39 9.43
N VAL A 176 -14.22 8.49 8.93
CA VAL A 176 -13.65 7.54 7.96
C VAL A 176 -13.20 6.26 8.63
N ILE A 177 -12.66 6.34 9.85
CA ILE A 177 -12.30 5.17 10.65
C ILE A 177 -13.54 4.32 10.94
N VAL A 178 -14.65 4.93 11.38
CA VAL A 178 -15.93 4.24 11.59
C VAL A 178 -16.43 3.58 10.29
N ASN A 179 -16.20 4.21 9.14
CA ASN A 179 -16.56 3.62 7.85
C ASN A 179 -15.73 2.36 7.54
N PHE A 180 -14.43 2.36 7.88
CA PHE A 180 -13.58 1.18 7.75
C PHE A 180 -14.03 0.04 8.67
N ASP A 181 -14.39 0.33 9.92
CA ASP A 181 -14.87 -0.69 10.86
C ASP A 181 -16.18 -1.36 10.40
N ALA A 182 -17.01 -0.62 9.65
CA ALA A 182 -18.24 -1.14 9.04
C ALA A 182 -18.02 -1.84 7.68
N THR A 183 -16.81 -1.76 7.11
CA THR A 183 -16.50 -2.34 5.81
C THR A 183 -16.23 -3.84 5.96
N PRO A 184 -16.79 -4.71 5.08
CA PRO A 184 -16.52 -6.14 5.14
C PRO A 184 -15.02 -6.45 5.05
N PRO A 185 -14.49 -7.42 5.83
CA PRO A 185 -13.06 -7.74 5.83
C PRO A 185 -12.49 -8.10 4.45
N SER A 186 -13.31 -8.69 3.57
CA SER A 186 -12.93 -9.02 2.19
C SER A 186 -12.70 -7.80 1.29
N GLN A 187 -13.21 -6.63 1.67
CA GLN A 187 -13.09 -5.37 0.92
C GLN A 187 -12.10 -4.39 1.54
N LEU A 188 -11.73 -4.59 2.82
CA LEU A 188 -10.83 -3.71 3.56
C LEU A 188 -9.36 -4.02 3.23
N THR A 189 -8.95 -3.71 2.00
CA THR A 189 -7.55 -3.85 1.58
C THR A 189 -6.72 -2.60 1.93
N VAL A 190 -5.40 -2.74 1.94
CA VAL A 190 -4.48 -1.61 2.16
C VAL A 190 -4.70 -0.50 1.13
N GLU A 191 -4.90 -0.88 -0.14
CA GLU A 191 -5.15 0.05 -1.24
C GLU A 191 -6.48 0.80 -1.07
N HIS A 192 -7.52 0.11 -0.61
CA HIS A 192 -8.81 0.72 -0.31
C HIS A 192 -8.67 1.78 0.79
N VAL A 193 -7.99 1.44 1.89
CA VAL A 193 -7.76 2.36 3.01
C VAL A 193 -6.96 3.58 2.56
N ILE A 194 -5.83 3.38 1.85
CA ILE A 194 -5.00 4.46 1.32
C ILE A 194 -5.83 5.41 0.45
N SER A 195 -6.60 4.87 -0.50
CA SER A 195 -7.42 5.66 -1.41
C SER A 195 -8.47 6.49 -0.67
N ARG A 196 -9.13 5.91 0.34
CA ARG A 196 -10.16 6.59 1.14
C ARG A 196 -9.58 7.69 2.04
N LEU A 197 -8.40 7.47 2.62
CA LEU A 197 -7.71 8.47 3.42
C LEU A 197 -7.28 9.70 2.59
N LEU A 198 -6.77 9.49 1.38
CA LEU A 198 -6.40 10.58 0.46
C LEU A 198 -7.63 11.38 -0.02
N ASN A 199 -8.73 10.69 -0.32
CA ASN A 199 -9.98 11.33 -0.68
C ASN A 199 -10.56 12.17 0.47
N GLU A 200 -10.43 11.69 1.71
CA GLU A 200 -10.86 12.42 2.89
C GLU A 200 -10.05 13.69 3.13
N GLU A 201 -8.73 13.66 2.94
CA GLU A 201 -7.91 14.87 3.02
C GLU A 201 -8.34 15.92 1.98
N THR A 202 -8.59 15.50 0.74
CA THR A 202 -9.11 16.38 -0.33
C THR A 202 -10.44 17.02 0.08
N ARG A 203 -11.36 16.22 0.66
CA ARG A 203 -12.67 16.69 1.14
C ARG A 203 -12.53 17.69 2.29
N GLN A 204 -11.59 17.48 3.20
CA GLN A 204 -11.34 18.40 4.32
C GLN A 204 -10.77 19.73 3.81
N GLN A 205 -9.85 19.70 2.84
CA GLN A 205 -9.29 20.91 2.24
C GLN A 205 -10.34 21.74 1.51
N SER A 206 -11.27 21.10 0.79
CA SER A 206 -12.37 21.80 0.10
C SER A 206 -13.37 22.48 1.04
N LEU A 207 -13.41 22.10 2.32
CA LEU A 207 -14.24 22.75 3.34
C LEU A 207 -13.55 23.97 3.98
N VAL A 208 -12.23 24.08 3.85
CA VAL A 208 -11.41 25.14 4.45
C VAL A 208 -11.13 26.26 3.45
N GLU A 209 -11.17 25.99 2.14
CA GLU A 209 -11.16 27.07 1.14
C GLU A 209 -12.39 27.97 1.33
N PRO A 210 -12.20 29.29 1.59
CA PRO A 210 -13.33 30.19 1.56
C PRO A 210 -13.87 30.18 0.14
N ALA A 211 -15.18 29.97 0.00
CA ALA A 211 -15.91 30.37 -1.19
C ALA A 211 -15.41 31.77 -1.57
N SER A 212 -14.67 31.86 -2.66
CA SER A 212 -14.05 33.09 -3.11
C SER A 212 -15.10 34.20 -3.12
N ALA A 213 -14.70 35.34 -2.57
CA ALA A 213 -15.52 36.50 -2.27
C ALA A 213 -15.98 37.27 -3.52
N ASP A 214 -16.63 36.58 -4.46
CA ASP A 214 -17.34 37.17 -5.61
C ASP A 214 -18.85 36.86 -5.59
N ALA A 215 -19.36 36.24 -4.52
CA ALA A 215 -20.80 36.09 -4.32
C ALA A 215 -21.39 37.42 -3.81
N ASN A 216 -21.70 38.31 -4.75
CA ASN A 216 -22.46 39.54 -4.56
C ASN A 216 -23.62 39.37 -3.54
N PRO A 217 -23.61 40.08 -2.40
CA PRO A 217 -24.62 39.92 -1.33
C PRO A 217 -26.05 40.28 -1.77
N ASN A 218 -26.22 40.96 -2.91
CA ASN A 218 -27.53 41.39 -3.39
C ASN A 218 -28.37 40.30 -4.07
N ASN A 219 -27.84 39.09 -4.30
CA ASN A 219 -28.62 37.98 -4.87
C ASN A 219 -29.26 37.05 -3.84
N VAL A 220 -28.95 37.20 -2.54
CA VAL A 220 -29.52 36.33 -1.49
C VAL A 220 -30.91 36.81 -1.05
N ALA A 221 -31.21 38.10 -1.22
CA ALA A 221 -32.49 38.69 -0.82
C ALA A 221 -33.64 38.44 -1.82
N TYR A 222 -33.35 38.14 -3.10
CA TYR A 222 -34.41 37.86 -4.09
C TYR A 222 -34.87 36.39 -4.08
N ALA A 223 -34.11 35.48 -3.46
CA ALA A 223 -34.44 34.06 -3.39
C ALA A 223 -35.40 33.69 -2.23
N ALA A 224 -35.66 34.62 -1.30
CA ALA A 224 -36.51 34.38 -0.13
C ALA A 224 -38.00 34.72 -0.38
N ALA A 225 -38.32 35.52 -1.40
CA ALA A 225 -39.67 36.07 -1.59
C ALA A 225 -40.61 35.21 -2.47
N THR A 226 -40.13 34.15 -3.12
CA THR A 226 -40.95 33.32 -4.04
C THR A 226 -41.24 31.90 -3.56
N ARG A 227 -40.88 31.53 -2.31
CA ARG A 227 -41.26 30.23 -1.73
C ARG A 227 -42.70 30.23 -1.19
N ARG A 228 -43.65 30.47 -2.08
CA ARG A 228 -45.03 29.99 -1.94
C ARG A 228 -45.54 29.54 -3.31
N ARG A 229 -45.20 28.31 -3.69
CA ARG A 229 -46.08 27.31 -4.33
C ARG A 229 -45.27 26.14 -4.90
N THR A 230 -45.71 24.94 -4.50
CA THR A 230 -45.69 23.67 -5.25
C THR A 230 -44.36 23.12 -5.77
N GLY A 231 -43.94 21.98 -5.20
CA GLY A 231 -43.60 20.74 -5.93
C GLY A 231 -42.40 20.74 -6.89
N GLN A 232 -41.50 19.78 -6.66
CA GLN A 232 -40.34 19.38 -7.50
C GLN A 232 -39.10 20.27 -7.43
N VAL A 233 -38.16 19.84 -6.59
CA VAL A 233 -36.75 20.24 -6.67
C VAL A 233 -36.14 19.44 -7.82
N THR A 234 -35.95 20.07 -8.98
CA THR A 234 -35.14 19.50 -10.06
C THR A 234 -33.65 19.67 -9.70
N ALA A 235 -32.88 18.59 -9.83
CA ALA A 235 -31.44 18.63 -9.58
C ALA A 235 -30.74 19.55 -10.59
N ALA A 236 -29.77 20.34 -10.12
CA ALA A 236 -28.95 21.19 -10.98
C ALA A 236 -28.15 20.35 -11.99
N PRO A 237 -27.88 20.86 -13.21
CA PRO A 237 -27.33 20.10 -14.34
C PRO A 237 -25.95 19.47 -14.10
N ASP A 238 -25.21 19.89 -13.07
CA ASP A 238 -23.87 19.35 -12.74
C ASP A 238 -23.84 18.43 -11.50
N THR A 239 -25.01 18.02 -11.00
CA THR A 239 -25.07 17.07 -9.88
C THR A 239 -24.74 15.67 -10.37
N THR A 240 -23.69 15.03 -9.83
CA THR A 240 -23.34 13.63 -10.08
C THR A 240 -24.08 12.70 -9.11
N CYS A 241 -24.62 11.60 -9.63
CA CYS A 241 -25.33 10.61 -8.83
C CYS A 241 -24.36 9.65 -8.12
N PHE A 242 -24.39 9.62 -6.79
CA PHE A 242 -23.58 8.71 -5.94
C PHE A 242 -23.98 7.21 -6.00
N PHE A 243 -24.66 6.75 -7.06
CA PHE A 243 -25.00 5.35 -7.28
C PHE A 243 -24.62 4.86 -8.67
N CYS A 244 -24.89 5.66 -9.72
CA CYS A 244 -24.57 5.29 -11.11
C CYS A 244 -23.57 6.23 -11.79
N ASP A 245 -23.02 7.21 -11.06
CA ASP A 245 -22.05 8.21 -11.52
C ASP A 245 -22.47 9.07 -12.72
N LYS A 246 -23.74 9.02 -13.12
CA LYS A 246 -24.32 9.87 -14.18
C LYS A 246 -24.71 11.24 -13.63
N LYS A 247 -24.60 12.27 -14.48
CA LYS A 247 -24.99 13.66 -14.16
C LYS A 247 -26.49 13.90 -14.28
N GLY A 248 -26.99 14.92 -13.58
CA GLY A 248 -28.35 15.46 -13.73
C GLY A 248 -29.39 14.90 -12.75
N HIS A 249 -29.00 14.07 -11.78
CA HIS A 249 -29.90 13.59 -10.72
C HIS A 249 -29.13 13.24 -9.44
N PHE A 250 -29.82 13.31 -8.29
CA PHE A 250 -29.28 12.83 -7.02
C PHE A 250 -29.49 11.32 -6.87
N LYS A 251 -28.77 10.70 -5.93
CA LYS A 251 -28.95 9.29 -5.55
C LYS A 251 -30.42 8.94 -5.31
N SER A 252 -31.19 9.87 -4.69
CA SER A 252 -32.64 9.76 -4.42
C SER A 252 -33.48 9.45 -5.66
N ASP A 253 -33.11 10.01 -6.80
CA ASP A 253 -33.89 9.98 -8.04
C ASP A 253 -33.20 9.13 -9.13
N CYS A 254 -32.25 8.28 -8.73
CA CYS A 254 -31.52 7.43 -9.64
C CYS A 254 -32.41 6.32 -10.24
N PRO A 255 -32.60 6.29 -11.58
CA PRO A 255 -33.38 5.25 -12.23
C PRO A 255 -32.77 3.86 -12.08
N GLU A 256 -31.43 3.78 -12.05
CA GLU A 256 -30.71 2.52 -11.87
C GLU A 256 -30.82 1.99 -10.44
N ARG A 257 -30.79 2.88 -9.44
CA ARG A 257 -31.04 2.49 -8.04
C ARG A 257 -32.44 1.94 -7.87
N ARG A 258 -33.46 2.59 -8.45
CA ARG A 258 -34.85 2.11 -8.41
C ARG A 258 -35.01 0.74 -9.06
N ARG A 259 -34.32 0.48 -10.18
CA ARG A 259 -34.32 -0.83 -10.84
C ARG A 259 -33.62 -1.90 -9.99
N TRP A 260 -32.51 -1.54 -9.34
CA TRP A 260 -31.77 -2.43 -8.45
C TRP A 260 -32.57 -2.79 -7.19
N GLU A 261 -33.26 -1.81 -6.58
CA GLU A 261 -34.16 -2.01 -5.44
C GLU A 261 -35.34 -2.91 -5.84
N ALA A 262 -36.00 -2.64 -6.97
CA ALA A 262 -37.10 -3.48 -7.46
C ALA A 262 -36.67 -4.92 -7.80
N ALA A 263 -35.46 -5.10 -8.35
CA ALA A 263 -34.91 -6.44 -8.61
C ALA A 263 -34.58 -7.19 -7.31
N LYS A 264 -34.09 -6.48 -6.29
CA LYS A 264 -33.82 -7.05 -4.96
C LYS A 264 -35.11 -7.47 -4.26
N ASP A 265 -36.15 -6.66 -4.34
CA ASP A 265 -37.45 -6.95 -3.73
C ASP A 265 -38.13 -8.15 -4.42
N ALA A 266 -38.06 -8.26 -5.75
CA ALA A 266 -38.54 -9.42 -6.50
C ALA A 266 -37.78 -10.72 -6.16
N MET A 267 -36.47 -10.63 -5.92
CA MET A 267 -35.65 -11.78 -5.48
C MET A 267 -36.01 -12.21 -4.04
N SER A 268 -36.29 -11.24 -3.15
CA SER A 268 -36.74 -11.49 -1.78
C SER A 268 -38.12 -12.15 -1.73
N GLU A 269 -39.07 -11.72 -2.56
CA GLU A 269 -40.42 -12.32 -2.63
C GLU A 269 -40.37 -13.75 -3.22
N THR A 270 -39.53 -13.99 -4.23
CA THR A 270 -39.37 -15.33 -4.82
C THR A 270 -38.75 -16.31 -3.81
N THR A 271 -37.81 -15.85 -2.99
CA THR A 271 -37.15 -16.68 -1.97
C THR A 271 -38.11 -17.03 -0.82
N ASN A 272 -38.95 -16.08 -0.40
CA ASN A 272 -39.98 -16.32 0.62
C ASN A 272 -41.14 -17.20 0.10
N ALA A 273 -41.48 -17.13 -1.19
CA ALA A 273 -42.49 -17.99 -1.78
C ALA A 273 -42.02 -19.46 -1.92
N ILE A 274 -40.74 -19.69 -2.22
CA ILE A 274 -40.17 -21.05 -2.27
C ILE A 274 -40.14 -21.69 -0.87
N LEU A 275 -39.79 -20.93 0.16
CA LEU A 275 -39.77 -21.42 1.55
C LEU A 275 -41.17 -21.70 2.14
N ALA A 276 -42.24 -21.15 1.55
CA ALA A 276 -43.61 -21.40 1.98
C ALA A 276 -44.27 -22.61 1.29
N VAL A 277 -43.67 -23.16 0.23
CA VAL A 277 -44.16 -24.37 -0.45
C VAL A 277 -43.60 -25.66 0.19
N ASP A 278 -42.44 -25.58 0.86
CA ASP A 278 -41.79 -26.74 1.51
C ASP A 278 -42.33 -27.06 2.93
N SER A 279 -43.30 -26.30 3.46
CA SER A 279 -43.86 -26.53 4.81
C SER A 279 -45.17 -27.33 4.88
N ASP A 280 -45.76 -27.67 3.73
CA ASP A 280 -47.07 -28.35 3.62
C ASP A 280 -46.98 -29.74 2.95
N GLU A 281 -45.97 -30.56 3.26
CA GLU A 281 -46.02 -32.01 3.01
C GLU A 281 -46.33 -32.77 4.31
N ASP A 282 -47.62 -33.13 4.42
CA ASP A 282 -48.26 -33.93 5.44
C ASP A 282 -47.53 -35.26 5.72
N TYR A 283 -47.12 -35.45 6.96
CA TYR A 283 -46.72 -36.74 7.52
C TYR A 283 -47.99 -37.53 7.91
N GLU A 284 -48.73 -38.07 6.93
CA GLU A 284 -49.73 -39.11 7.19
C GLU A 284 -49.04 -40.46 7.43
N GLY A 285 -48.80 -40.79 8.70
CA GLY A 285 -48.47 -42.13 9.16
C GLY A 285 -49.74 -42.96 9.37
N VAL A 286 -49.93 -43.99 8.54
CA VAL A 286 -51.06 -44.92 8.59
C VAL A 286 -50.53 -46.34 8.91
N TRP A 287 -50.89 -46.80 10.11
CA TRP A 287 -50.84 -48.13 10.77
C TRP A 287 -49.49 -48.80 11.06
#